data_AF-A0A9W6K1B1-F1
#
_entry.id   AF-A0A9W6K1B1-F1
#
_cell.length_a   1.000
_cell.length_b   1.000
_cell.length_c   1.000
_cell.angle_alpha   90.00
_cell.angle_beta   90.00
_cell.angle_gamma   90.00
#
_symmetry.space_group_name_H-M   'P 1'
#
loop_
_entity.id
_entity.type
_entity.pdbx_description
1 polymer ?
#
loop_
_entity_poly.entity_id
_entity_poly.type
_entity_poly.pdbx_seq_one_letter_code
_entity_poly.pdbx_strand_id
1 'polypeptide(L)'
;MALRLSRRDDVEFESYRVLSGEVPIGIISRHTEGPQVFWTWVIGHVHVSGDGFGPPQGGADTREQAQAAFATRWRLWLAKAGLVEVEPVVNPDGS
;
A
#
# COMPACT_ATOMS: atom_id res chain seq x y z
N MET A 1 7.14 11.49 -2.16
CA MET A 1 7.20 10.29 -3.01
C MET A 1 5.86 9.54 -3.06
N ALA A 2 5.52 8.95 -4.21
CA ALA A 2 4.27 8.23 -4.46
C ALA A 2 4.51 6.72 -4.54
N LEU A 3 3.70 5.93 -3.82
CA LEU A 3 3.76 4.46 -3.85
C LEU A 3 3.45 3.94 -5.25
N ARG A 4 4.24 2.95 -5.73
CA ARG A 4 4.02 2.31 -7.03
C ARG A 4 3.07 1.13 -6.88
N LEU A 5 2.13 1.00 -7.81
CA LEU A 5 1.25 -0.15 -7.91
C LEU A 5 1.72 -1.08 -9.03
N SER A 6 1.81 -2.37 -8.73
CA SER A 6 2.09 -3.42 -9.71
C SER A 6 0.92 -4.40 -9.74
N ARG A 7 0.30 -4.58 -10.91
CA ARG A 7 -0.85 -5.49 -11.07
C ARG A 7 -0.43 -6.91 -10.68
N ARG A 8 -1.29 -7.59 -9.95
CA ARG A 8 -1.18 -9.03 -9.68
C ARG A 8 -1.91 -9.81 -10.76
N ASP A 9 -1.18 -10.57 -11.55
CA ASP A 9 -1.78 -11.47 -12.55
C ASP A 9 -2.05 -12.88 -12.00
N ASP A 10 -1.66 -13.12 -10.74
CA ASP A 10 -1.83 -14.39 -10.02
C ASP A 10 -3.23 -14.55 -9.37
N VAL A 11 -4.13 -13.59 -9.56
CA VAL A 11 -5.50 -13.62 -9.00
C VAL A 11 -6.54 -13.14 -10.01
N GLU A 12 -7.74 -13.72 -9.95
CA GLU A 12 -8.82 -13.44 -10.91
C GLU A 12 -9.52 -12.08 -10.70
N PHE A 13 -9.29 -11.44 -9.55
CA PHE A 13 -9.84 -10.11 -9.23
C PHE A 13 -8.81 -9.00 -9.40
N GLU A 14 -9.28 -7.77 -9.50
CA GLU A 14 -8.42 -6.59 -9.61
C GLU A 14 -7.67 -6.35 -8.29
N SER A 15 -6.35 -6.48 -8.32
CA SER A 15 -5.47 -6.47 -7.16
C SER A 15 -4.07 -6.04 -7.56
N TYR A 16 -3.43 -5.27 -6.70
CA TYR A 16 -2.13 -4.65 -6.93
C TYR A 16 -1.22 -4.88 -5.74
N ARG A 17 0.05 -5.23 -6.00
CA ARG A 17 1.13 -5.09 -5.03
C ARG A 17 1.45 -3.61 -4.87
N VAL A 18 1.56 -3.17 -3.63
CA VAL A 18 2.00 -1.81 -3.27
C VAL A 18 3.49 -1.86 -2.98
N LEU A 19 4.26 -1.02 -3.67
CA LEU A 19 5.71 -1.01 -3.63
C LEU A 19 6.23 0.31 -3.04
N SER A 20 7.20 0.20 -2.14
CA SER A 20 8.06 1.30 -1.65
C SER A 20 9.45 1.08 -2.25
N GLY A 21 9.80 1.86 -3.27
CA GLY A 21 10.88 1.51 -4.20
C GLY A 21 10.57 0.18 -4.92
N GLU A 22 11.46 -0.80 -4.79
CA GLU A 22 11.29 -2.14 -5.35
C GLU A 22 10.73 -3.16 -4.34
N VAL A 23 10.50 -2.74 -3.09
CA VAL A 23 10.07 -3.64 -2.01
C VAL A 23 8.54 -3.71 -1.92
N PRO A 24 7.91 -4.89 -2.00
CA PRO A 24 6.49 -5.06 -1.74
C PRO A 24 6.18 -4.90 -0.26
N ILE A 25 5.28 -3.96 0.06
CA ILE A 25 4.89 -3.61 1.43
C ILE A 25 3.42 -3.90 1.74
N GLY A 26 2.61 -4.19 0.72
CA GLY A 26 1.21 -4.52 0.92
C GLY A 26 0.44 -4.72 -0.37
N ILE A 27 -0.89 -4.74 -0.25
CA ILE A 27 -1.80 -5.05 -1.35
C ILE A 27 -2.98 -4.06 -1.32
N ILE A 28 -3.46 -3.69 -2.51
CA ILE A 28 -4.74 -3.02 -2.73
C ILE A 28 -5.59 -3.91 -3.64
N SER A 29 -6.81 -4.21 -3.26
CA SER A 29 -7.69 -5.12 -4.01
C SER A 29 -9.09 -4.54 -4.16
N ARG A 30 -9.69 -4.76 -5.32
CA ARG A 30 -11.09 -4.46 -5.59
C ARG A 30 -11.95 -5.64 -5.13
N HIS A 31 -13.07 -5.30 -4.53
CA HIS A 31 -14.11 -6.22 -4.12
C HIS A 31 -15.44 -5.82 -4.75
N THR A 32 -16.31 -6.80 -4.92
CA THR A 32 -17.68 -6.59 -5.37
C THR A 32 -18.60 -7.41 -4.48
N GLU A 33 -19.52 -6.74 -3.82
CA GLU A 33 -20.51 -7.34 -2.93
C GLU A 33 -21.90 -6.87 -3.39
N GLY A 34 -22.60 -7.75 -4.11
CA GLY A 34 -23.83 -7.37 -4.81
C GLY A 34 -23.60 -6.21 -5.79
N PRO A 35 -24.38 -5.11 -5.70
CA PRO A 35 -24.18 -3.94 -6.57
C PRO A 35 -23.02 -3.04 -6.12
N GLN A 36 -22.44 -3.27 -4.93
CA GLN A 36 -21.43 -2.40 -4.37
C GLN A 36 -20.02 -2.81 -4.81
N VAL A 37 -19.26 -1.84 -5.30
CA VAL A 37 -17.82 -1.98 -5.55
C VAL A 37 -17.08 -1.17 -4.51
N PHE A 38 -16.10 -1.79 -3.86
CA PHE A 38 -15.22 -1.13 -2.91
C PHE A 38 -13.80 -1.67 -3.04
N TRP A 39 -12.86 -0.96 -2.46
CA TRP A 39 -11.44 -1.28 -2.48
C TRP A 39 -10.95 -1.51 -1.07
N THR A 40 -10.16 -2.54 -0.86
CA THR A 40 -9.46 -2.78 0.40
C THR A 40 -7.98 -2.54 0.21
N TRP A 41 -7.33 -2.20 1.32
CA TRP A 41 -5.88 -2.07 1.39
C TRP A 41 -5.37 -2.76 2.65
N VAL A 42 -4.19 -3.37 2.56
CA VAL A 42 -3.54 -4.05 3.70
C VAL A 42 -2.02 -3.89 3.62
N ILE A 43 -1.39 -3.54 4.75
CA ILE A 43 0.06 -3.54 4.94
C ILE A 43 0.44 -4.93 5.48
N GLY A 44 1.19 -5.71 4.70
CA GLY A 44 1.33 -7.15 4.93
C GLY A 44 2.26 -7.54 6.08
N HIS A 45 3.34 -6.79 6.31
CA HIS A 45 4.43 -7.20 7.21
C HIS A 45 4.53 -6.38 8.50
N VAL A 46 3.55 -5.52 8.76
CA VAL A 46 3.59 -4.61 9.90
C VAL A 46 2.53 -5.00 10.93
N HIS A 47 2.97 -5.49 12.09
CA HIS A 47 2.12 -5.65 13.26
C HIS A 47 1.97 -4.29 13.96
N VAL A 48 0.79 -3.68 13.87
CA VAL A 48 0.49 -2.37 14.48
C VAL A 48 -0.39 -2.48 15.75
N SER A 49 -0.74 -3.69 16.17
CA SER A 49 -1.61 -3.92 17.33
C SER A 49 -0.85 -3.66 18.63
N GLY A 50 -1.33 -2.71 19.42
CA GLY A 50 -0.83 -2.42 20.79
C GLY A 50 -0.79 -0.93 21.12
N ASP A 51 -0.58 -0.08 20.12
CA ASP A 51 0.01 1.24 20.38
C ASP A 51 -0.89 2.43 19.97
N GLY A 52 -2.17 2.21 19.68
CA GLY A 52 -3.13 3.28 19.36
C GLY A 52 -3.10 3.81 17.91
N PHE A 53 -2.44 3.11 16.99
CA PHE A 53 -2.29 3.62 15.62
C PHE A 53 -3.51 3.31 14.73
N GLY A 54 -4.36 2.33 15.06
CA GLY A 54 -5.42 1.84 14.17
C GLY A 54 -4.98 0.66 13.30
N PRO A 55 -5.87 0.11 12.46
CA PRO A 55 -5.60 -1.14 11.74
C PRO A 55 -4.51 -0.98 10.65
N PRO A 56 -3.73 -2.04 10.34
CA PRO A 56 -2.86 -2.12 9.16
C PRO A 56 -3.64 -2.32 7.85
N GLN A 57 -4.96 -2.14 7.88
CA GLN A 57 -5.85 -2.42 6.77
C GLN A 57 -7.05 -1.48 6.81
N GLY A 58 -7.74 -1.35 5.68
CA GLY A 58 -8.97 -0.56 5.59
C GLY A 58 -9.68 -0.71 4.25
N GLY A 59 -10.78 0.03 4.11
CA GLY A 59 -11.58 0.10 2.89
C GLY A 59 -11.70 1.51 2.34
N ALA A 60 -12.05 1.64 1.06
CA ALA A 60 -12.37 2.89 0.38
C ALA A 60 -13.29 2.64 -0.83
N ASP A 61 -13.97 3.68 -1.32
CA ASP A 61 -14.89 3.54 -2.46
C ASP A 61 -14.15 3.47 -3.80
N THR A 62 -12.96 4.07 -3.89
CA THR A 62 -12.13 4.05 -5.09
C THR A 62 -10.73 3.53 -4.84
N ARG A 63 -10.07 3.08 -5.91
CA ARG A 63 -8.66 2.64 -5.88
C ARG A 63 -7.74 3.76 -5.40
N GLU A 64 -7.95 4.97 -5.89
CA GLU A 64 -7.14 6.14 -5.58
C GLU A 64 -7.28 6.52 -4.10
N GLN A 65 -8.49 6.43 -3.55
CA GLN A 65 -8.72 6.61 -2.11
C GLN A 65 -8.04 5.51 -1.29
N ALA A 66 -8.12 4.24 -1.71
CA ALA A 66 -7.42 3.14 -1.05
C ALA A 66 -5.90 3.34 -1.07
N GLN A 67 -5.35 3.79 -2.20
CA GLN A 67 -3.92 4.09 -2.34
C GLN A 67 -3.50 5.29 -1.47
N ALA A 68 -4.31 6.34 -1.40
CA ALA A 68 -4.05 7.49 -0.53
C ALA A 68 -4.11 7.12 0.96
N ALA A 69 -5.08 6.31 1.36
CA ALA A 69 -5.20 5.79 2.72
C ALA A 69 -4.00 4.90 3.08
N PHE A 70 -3.61 3.99 2.18
CA PHE A 70 -2.39 3.19 2.33
C PHE A 70 -1.17 4.09 2.51
N ALA A 71 -0.95 5.05 1.61
CA ALA A 71 0.22 5.93 1.65
C ALA A 71 0.30 6.74 2.95
N THR A 72 -0.85 7.23 3.42
CA THR A 72 -0.95 7.94 4.70
C THR A 72 -0.55 7.02 5.85
N ARG A 73 -1.06 5.79 5.84
CA ARG A 73 -0.77 4.79 6.87
C ARG A 73 0.70 4.37 6.88
N TRP A 74 1.28 4.15 5.71
CA TRP A 74 2.67 3.78 5.54
C TRP A 74 3.63 4.87 6.06
N ARG A 75 3.38 6.14 5.73
CA ARG A 75 4.19 7.26 6.23
C ARG A 75 4.14 7.40 7.75
N LEU A 76 2.97 7.20 8.35
CA LEU A 76 2.82 7.19 9.81
C LEU A 76 3.65 6.07 10.45
N TRP A 77 3.67 4.89 9.83
CA TRP A 77 4.48 3.78 10.32
C TRP A 77 5.98 4.07 10.21
N LEU A 78 6.44 4.56 9.06
CA LEU A 78 7.85 4.92 8.83
C LEU A 78 8.32 5.97 9.86
N ALA A 79 7.56 7.06 10.03
CA ALA A 79 7.89 8.11 10.98
C ALA A 79 8.05 7.56 12.42
N LYS A 80 7.19 6.62 12.83
CA LYS A 80 7.28 5.98 14.14
C LYS A 80 8.51 5.08 14.26
N ALA A 81 8.87 4.37 13.21
CA ALA A 81 10.08 3.55 13.19
C ALA A 81 11.37 4.38 13.19
N GLY A 82 11.29 5.72 13.20
CA GLY A 82 12.44 6.60 12.99
C GLY A 82 13.01 6.49 11.57
N LEU A 83 12.21 5.96 10.63
CA LEU A 83 12.58 5.74 9.26
C LEU A 83 11.97 6.82 8.38
N VAL A 84 12.64 7.07 7.26
CA VAL A 84 12.12 7.86 6.15
C VAL A 84 12.17 7.00 4.91
N GLU A 85 11.18 7.17 4.03
CA GLU A 85 11.21 6.53 2.72
C GLU A 85 12.34 7.18 1.91
N VAL A 86 13.29 6.37 1.44
CA VAL A 86 14.41 6.83 0.61
C VAL A 86 14.01 6.71 -0.85
N GLU A 87 14.16 7.79 -1.61
CA GLU A 87 13.94 7.75 -3.05
C GLU A 87 14.99 6.82 -3.70
N PRO A 88 14.59 5.95 -4.65
CA PRO A 88 15.57 5.20 -5.40
C PRO A 88 16.52 6.19 -6.08
N VAL A 89 17.81 6.09 -5.76
CA VAL A 89 18.85 6.82 -6.48
C VAL A 89 18.82 6.29 -7.90
N VAL A 90 18.23 7.05 -8.82
CA VAL A 90 18.43 6.81 -10.24
C VAL A 90 19.88 7.15 -10.50
N ASN A 91 20.74 6.13 -10.52
CA ASN A 91 22.11 6.31 -11.01
C ASN A 91 21.98 6.70 -12.49
N PRO A 92 22.45 7.89 -12.91
CA PRO A 92 22.39 8.30 -14.32
C PRO A 92 23.29 7.46 -15.23
N ASP A 93 24.15 6.61 -14.66
CA ASP A 93 25.13 5.81 -15.39
C ASP A 93 24.75 4.33 -15.35
N GLY A 94 23.96 3.90 -16.34
CA GLY A 94 23.72 2.47 -16.58
C GLY A 94 25.04 1.74 -16.83
N SER A 95 25.24 0.61 -16.14
CA SER A 95 26.29 -0.37 -16.42
C SER A 95 25.65 -1.67 -16.89
#